data_AF-A0A086PIU2-F1
#
_entry.id   AF-A0A086PIU2-F1
#
_cell.length_a   1.000
_cell.length_b   1.000
_cell.length_c   1.000
_cell.angle_alpha   90.00
_cell.angle_beta   90.00
_cell.angle_gamma   90.00
#
_symmetry.space_group_name_H-M   'P 1'
#
loop_
_entity.id
_entity.type
_entity.pdbx_description
1 polymer ?
#
loop_
_entity_poly.entity_id
_entity_poly.type
_entity_poly.pdbx_seq_one_letter_code
_entity_poly.pdbx_strand_id
1 'polypeptide(L)'
;TVDEYQLRVPTWIRVATAGNAPYTANLFCSLLSVVCSTDTSTRGVFGIFGNAEVKDMVSSALQLLVILLDFNVGVFVLPDGTEETEGAKGEKGGRRNSPALRNVFRSMLSGVHRPEELDFIFDGLTHHLASAASRSRTSSVSEKPDLFCEQLLILTWHLLTLNGHFLRHVCSRRGADALLRPLIALLLDASFFIHRRPTPQTHDARPLAETRDTLSPSTNGGSLLANDGAESPSSSSPAEAATALSRIGLLHMCSFILLVLSSERDFAVRLNEPFLGKAPADIPVFQGSYADLLCLAVHRVVMDATGPRGSSDSLVDMLLTVLCNVSAYVKSFCLESCLRLMAMMERLTRRYWLFSAPQHYHDVFFLLDVFNNLIQYQFEGNCQLVYAILRQKKIFCDLENLSLPASLRRNSRREMKEGEDSTACDRPRAEGSLPSSHGNGGDGGTDGGAARHREEREDEVNGDNKGKRDDERSDREDEDDSLAGDEDRWEPTEEWLDEWKHKLPLQTILRLIQCLLPQVEEECARREVTDQQDILAFLEKTTMVGLLPVPHPIIIRNYQPNAYTALWFTSFMWGVLLVSSAALHNVARSRIRLIVMNP
;
A
#
# COMPACT_ATOMS: atom_id res chain seq x y z
N THR A 1 16.45 12.99 -13.20
CA THR A 1 16.27 11.96 -12.14
C THR A 1 15.82 12.62 -10.83
N VAL A 2 15.36 11.86 -9.83
CA VAL A 2 15.02 12.41 -8.49
C VAL A 2 16.18 13.16 -7.86
N ASP A 3 17.39 12.65 -8.07
CA ASP A 3 18.62 13.27 -7.58
C ASP A 3 18.80 14.69 -8.15
N GLU A 4 18.52 14.90 -9.44
CA GLU A 4 18.59 16.24 -10.06
C GLU A 4 17.53 17.22 -9.52
N TYR A 5 16.33 16.73 -9.22
CA TYR A 5 15.27 17.55 -8.61
C TYR A 5 15.67 18.00 -7.19
N GLN A 6 16.35 17.13 -6.44
CA GLN A 6 16.82 17.41 -5.08
C GLN A 6 18.06 18.32 -5.02
N LEU A 7 18.71 18.62 -6.15
CA LEU A 7 19.85 19.53 -6.22
C LEU A 7 19.45 21.02 -6.24
N ARG A 8 18.18 21.35 -6.54
CA ARG A 8 17.73 22.74 -6.66
C ARG A 8 16.66 23.08 -5.64
N VAL A 9 17.06 23.88 -4.65
CA VAL A 9 16.15 24.42 -3.65
C VAL A 9 15.16 25.39 -4.32
N PRO A 10 13.84 25.20 -4.17
CA PRO A 10 12.84 26.11 -4.75
C PRO A 10 12.97 27.52 -4.15
N THR A 11 13.42 28.48 -4.95
CA THR A 11 13.78 29.83 -4.48
C THR A 11 12.61 30.59 -3.85
N TRP A 12 11.41 30.50 -4.43
CA TRP A 12 10.25 31.28 -3.98
C TRP A 12 9.75 30.79 -2.61
N ILE A 13 9.63 29.48 -2.41
CA ILE A 13 9.10 28.91 -1.17
C ILE A 13 10.12 29.05 -0.05
N ARG A 14 11.42 28.98 -0.37
CA ARG A 14 12.52 29.32 0.55
C ARG A 14 12.39 30.74 1.07
N VAL A 15 12.14 31.72 0.18
CA VAL A 15 11.94 33.12 0.59
C VAL A 15 10.65 33.27 1.41
N ALA A 16 9.56 32.65 0.98
CA ALA A 16 8.27 32.72 1.68
C ALA A 16 8.33 32.14 3.10
N THR A 17 9.19 31.14 3.34
CA THR A 17 9.30 30.42 4.61
C THR A 17 10.51 30.84 5.46
N ALA A 18 11.29 31.84 5.04
CA ALA A 18 12.49 32.29 5.73
C ALA A 18 12.23 33.00 7.07
N GLY A 19 11.01 33.53 7.28
CA GLY A 19 10.63 34.22 8.52
C GLY A 19 11.21 35.62 8.70
N ASN A 20 11.73 36.22 7.62
CA ASN A 20 12.20 37.60 7.58
C ASN A 20 11.07 38.62 7.34
N ALA A 21 9.88 38.16 6.95
CA ALA A 21 8.72 39.02 6.72
C ALA A 21 8.07 39.41 8.06
N PRO A 22 7.63 40.67 8.23
CA PRO A 22 6.82 41.05 9.38
C PRO A 22 5.50 40.27 9.40
N TYR A 23 4.95 40.04 10.58
CA TYR A 23 3.66 39.36 10.79
C TYR A 23 3.60 37.87 10.40
N THR A 24 4.73 37.21 10.12
CA THR A 24 4.75 35.77 9.79
C THR A 24 4.04 34.89 10.85
N ALA A 25 4.24 35.18 12.13
CA ALA A 25 3.56 34.46 13.21
C ALA A 25 2.03 34.68 13.20
N ASN A 26 1.59 35.91 12.95
CA ASN A 26 0.16 36.22 12.86
C ASN A 26 -0.48 35.48 11.69
N LEU A 27 0.17 35.45 10.53
CA LEU A 27 -0.29 34.69 9.37
C LEU A 27 -0.45 33.21 9.71
N PHE A 28 0.55 32.59 10.31
CA PHE A 28 0.50 31.18 10.72
C PHE A 28 -0.67 30.90 11.67
N CYS A 29 -0.78 31.68 12.76
CA CYS A 29 -1.85 31.50 13.74
C CYS A 29 -3.24 31.74 13.12
N SER A 30 -3.40 32.75 12.27
CA SER A 30 -4.67 33.02 11.59
C SER A 30 -5.06 31.89 10.64
N LEU A 31 -4.13 31.36 9.83
CA LEU A 31 -4.41 30.25 8.92
C LEU A 31 -4.81 28.99 9.70
N LEU A 32 -4.04 28.61 10.71
CA LEU A 32 -4.33 27.43 11.54
C LEU A 32 -5.67 27.60 12.28
N SER A 33 -5.92 28.78 12.85
CA SER A 33 -7.18 29.07 13.53
C SER A 33 -8.37 28.96 12.58
N VAL A 34 -8.31 29.58 11.40
CA VAL A 34 -9.41 29.54 10.42
C VAL A 34 -9.74 28.10 10.03
N VAL A 35 -8.72 27.26 9.80
CA VAL A 35 -8.90 25.85 9.44
C VAL A 35 -9.50 25.05 10.58
N CYS A 36 -9.09 25.26 11.84
CA CYS A 36 -9.56 24.47 12.97
C CYS A 36 -10.89 24.95 13.57
N SER A 37 -11.23 26.25 13.47
CA SER A 37 -12.44 26.80 14.12
C SER A 37 -13.69 26.79 13.26
N THR A 38 -13.54 26.76 11.94
CA THR A 38 -14.62 27.14 11.02
C THR A 38 -15.33 25.91 10.48
N ASP A 39 -16.53 25.63 10.97
CA ASP A 39 -17.30 24.48 10.49
C ASP A 39 -17.73 24.63 9.02
N THR A 40 -17.21 23.77 8.15
CA THR A 40 -17.56 23.70 6.72
C THR A 40 -18.72 22.73 6.44
N SER A 41 -19.24 22.05 7.47
CA SER A 41 -20.22 20.97 7.37
C SER A 41 -21.66 21.38 7.66
N THR A 42 -21.91 22.51 8.33
CA THR A 42 -23.26 22.98 8.65
C THR A 42 -24.05 23.30 7.39
N ARG A 43 -24.93 22.39 6.99
CA ARG A 43 -26.18 22.75 6.29
C ARG A 43 -27.06 23.45 7.33
N GLY A 44 -27.31 24.74 7.17
CA GLY A 44 -28.20 25.48 8.06
C GLY A 44 -29.55 24.77 8.25
N VAL A 45 -30.21 25.02 9.39
CA VAL A 45 -31.47 24.38 9.84
C VAL A 45 -32.63 24.46 8.81
N PHE A 46 -32.50 25.29 7.78
CA PHE A 46 -33.46 25.44 6.67
C PHE A 46 -32.87 25.19 5.27
N GLY A 47 -31.69 24.58 5.15
CA GLY A 47 -31.03 24.39 3.85
C GLY A 47 -30.53 25.68 3.19
N ILE A 48 -30.57 26.81 3.92
CA ILE A 48 -30.14 28.13 3.45
C ILE A 48 -28.66 28.30 3.81
N PHE A 49 -27.82 28.17 2.79
CA PHE A 49 -26.40 28.55 2.67
C PHE A 49 -25.51 28.29 3.91
N GLY A 50 -24.88 27.12 3.94
CA GLY A 50 -23.48 27.12 4.37
C GLY A 50 -22.75 28.05 3.40
N ASN A 51 -22.22 29.16 3.90
CA ASN A 51 -21.77 30.26 3.06
C ASN A 51 -20.63 29.75 2.16
N ALA A 52 -20.84 29.65 0.84
CA ALA A 52 -19.84 29.09 -0.09
C ALA A 52 -18.49 29.82 0.03
N GLU A 53 -18.56 31.13 0.29
CA GLU A 53 -17.43 31.99 0.60
C GLU A 53 -16.63 31.53 1.83
N VAL A 54 -17.30 31.04 2.87
CA VAL A 54 -16.64 30.52 4.09
C VAL A 54 -15.92 29.21 3.78
N LYS A 55 -16.56 28.30 3.01
CA LYS A 55 -15.89 27.06 2.57
C LYS A 55 -14.66 27.37 1.71
N ASP A 56 -14.77 28.32 0.79
CA ASP A 56 -13.67 28.72 -0.09
C ASP A 56 -12.54 29.42 0.68
N MET A 57 -12.87 30.23 1.69
CA MET A 57 -11.89 30.83 2.60
C MET A 57 -11.13 29.76 3.40
N VAL A 58 -11.83 28.81 4.01
CA VAL A 58 -11.20 27.73 4.80
C VAL A 58 -10.33 26.84 3.90
N SER A 59 -10.81 26.52 2.70
CA SER A 59 -10.04 25.79 1.69
C SER A 59 -8.76 26.56 1.31
N SER A 60 -8.87 27.85 1.01
CA SER A 60 -7.71 28.69 0.65
C SER A 60 -6.70 28.79 1.80
N ALA A 61 -7.19 28.93 3.04
CA ALA A 61 -6.34 28.96 4.23
C ALA A 61 -5.59 27.64 4.43
N LEU A 62 -6.27 26.50 4.26
CA LEU A 62 -5.68 25.16 4.34
C LEU A 62 -4.62 24.95 3.25
N GLN A 63 -4.92 25.33 2.00
CA GLN A 63 -3.99 25.21 0.88
C GLN A 63 -2.72 26.03 1.13
N LEU A 64 -2.87 27.30 1.52
CA LEU A 64 -1.73 28.15 1.82
C LEU A 64 -0.92 27.61 3.00
N LEU A 65 -1.57 27.14 4.07
CA LEU A 65 -0.89 26.57 5.23
C LEU A 65 -0.08 25.32 4.85
N VAL A 66 -0.66 24.40 4.09
CA VAL A 66 0.00 23.17 3.65
C VAL A 66 1.20 23.49 2.74
N ILE A 67 1.06 24.45 1.81
CA ILE A 67 2.17 24.93 0.98
C ILE A 67 3.31 25.49 1.85
N LEU A 68 3.01 26.32 2.85
CA LEU A 68 4.02 26.91 3.72
C LEU A 68 4.73 25.87 4.61
N LEU A 69 4.08 24.74 4.88
CA LEU A 69 4.64 23.62 5.63
C LEU A 69 5.45 22.63 4.79
N ASP A 70 5.20 22.54 3.48
CA ASP A 70 5.81 21.57 2.55
C ASP A 70 7.34 21.68 2.49
N PHE A 71 7.87 22.92 2.46
CA PHE A 71 9.30 23.14 2.28
C PHE A 71 10.14 22.51 3.40
N ASN A 72 10.76 21.38 3.10
CA ASN A 72 11.63 20.64 3.99
C ASN A 72 13.07 20.63 3.46
N VAL A 73 13.91 21.46 4.08
CA VAL A 73 15.34 21.59 3.75
C VAL A 73 16.08 20.25 3.85
N GLY A 74 15.67 19.37 4.78
CA GLY A 74 16.33 18.09 5.00
C GLY A 74 16.18 17.06 3.85
N VAL A 75 15.37 17.35 2.84
CA VAL A 75 15.18 16.50 1.65
C VAL A 75 16.17 16.84 0.54
N PHE A 76 16.77 18.04 0.56
CA PHE A 76 17.67 18.50 -0.51
C PHE A 76 19.12 18.13 -0.18
N VAL A 77 19.80 17.51 -1.15
CA VAL A 77 21.25 17.29 -1.09
C VAL A 77 21.92 18.57 -1.56
N LEU A 78 22.32 19.42 -0.60
CA LEU A 78 23.06 20.63 -0.91
C LEU A 78 24.47 20.24 -1.40
N PRO A 79 24.95 20.76 -2.54
CA PRO A 79 26.33 20.54 -2.96
C PRO A 79 27.30 21.03 -1.88
N ASP A 80 28.30 20.21 -1.55
CA ASP A 80 29.42 20.63 -0.70
C ASP A 80 30.06 21.90 -1.32
N GLY A 81 30.03 23.02 -0.57
CA GLY A 81 30.66 24.28 -0.99
C GLY A 81 29.73 25.48 -1.23
N THR A 82 28.48 25.47 -0.77
CA THR A 82 27.63 26.68 -0.75
C THR A 82 27.64 27.45 0.58
N GLU A 83 28.57 27.15 1.48
CA GLU A 83 28.86 28.00 2.63
C GLU A 83 30.21 28.68 2.47
N GLU A 84 30.16 30.01 2.49
CA GLU A 84 31.33 30.87 2.60
C GLU A 84 32.23 30.36 3.72
N THR A 85 33.48 30.13 3.33
CA THR A 85 34.57 29.82 4.22
C THR A 85 34.74 31.00 5.18
N GLU A 86 34.61 30.78 6.49
CA GLU A 86 35.68 31.01 7.48
C GLU A 86 35.19 30.87 8.93
N GLY A 87 35.84 29.95 9.66
CA GLY A 87 36.27 30.21 11.04
C GLY A 87 35.42 29.72 12.21
N ALA A 88 35.55 28.44 12.58
CA ALA A 88 35.98 28.02 13.93
C ALA A 88 35.99 26.49 14.05
N LYS A 89 37.19 25.94 14.30
CA LYS A 89 37.42 24.52 14.58
C LYS A 89 36.84 24.13 15.94
N GLY A 90 36.09 23.03 15.94
CA GLY A 90 36.03 22.09 17.06
C GLY A 90 34.66 21.98 17.71
N GLU A 91 33.87 21.00 17.28
CA GLU A 91 33.00 20.20 18.18
C GLU A 91 32.41 18.99 17.43
N LYS A 92 32.38 17.84 18.10
CA LYS A 92 31.82 16.58 17.61
C LYS A 92 30.29 16.63 17.64
N GLY A 93 29.65 16.20 16.56
CA GLY A 93 28.30 15.59 16.58
C GLY A 93 27.13 16.49 16.16
N GLY A 94 26.52 16.14 15.03
CA GLY A 94 25.21 16.63 14.58
C GLY A 94 25.29 17.48 13.32
N ARG A 95 24.65 17.04 12.23
CA ARG A 95 24.26 17.91 11.10
C ARG A 95 23.40 19.06 11.65
N ARG A 96 24.03 20.17 12.05
CA ARG A 96 23.34 21.42 12.36
C ARG A 96 22.99 22.06 11.02
N ASN A 97 21.71 21.98 10.64
CA ASN A 97 21.19 22.77 9.51
C ASN A 97 21.55 24.24 9.73
N SER A 98 22.24 24.82 8.75
CA SER A 98 22.61 26.22 8.71
C SER A 98 21.38 27.13 8.94
N PRO A 99 21.48 28.20 9.74
CA PRO A 99 20.36 29.12 9.99
C PRO A 99 19.78 29.75 8.70
N ALA A 100 20.53 29.76 7.61
CA ALA A 100 20.12 30.27 6.29
C ALA A 100 19.08 29.40 5.56
N LEU A 101 18.89 28.14 5.97
CA LEU A 101 17.94 27.21 5.36
C LEU A 101 17.01 26.64 6.43
N ARG A 102 16.11 27.48 6.92
CA ARG A 102 15.07 27.11 7.88
C ARG A 102 13.69 27.43 7.32
N ASN A 103 12.72 26.59 7.65
CA ASN A 103 11.30 26.88 7.47
C ASN A 103 10.72 27.32 8.81
N VAL A 104 10.39 28.60 8.93
CA VAL A 104 9.84 29.20 10.15
C VAL A 104 8.45 28.64 10.49
N PHE A 105 7.63 28.29 9.50
CA PHE A 105 6.28 27.73 9.72
C PHE A 105 6.36 26.35 10.36
N ARG A 106 7.29 25.49 9.91
CA ARG A 106 7.56 24.20 10.56
C ARG A 106 8.07 24.39 12.00
N SER A 107 8.88 25.43 12.23
CA SER A 107 9.40 25.76 13.57
C SER A 107 8.32 26.31 14.52
N MET A 108 7.38 27.09 14.00
CA MET A 108 6.21 27.56 14.75
C MET A 108 5.27 26.40 15.07
N LEU A 109 5.00 25.54 14.09
CA LEU A 109 4.15 24.36 14.28
C LEU A 109 4.73 23.40 15.33
N SER A 110 6.04 23.13 15.29
CA SER A 110 6.70 22.27 16.28
C SER A 110 6.74 22.89 17.68
N GLY A 111 6.67 24.23 17.77
CA GLY A 111 6.63 24.98 19.02
C GLY A 111 5.27 25.05 19.71
N VAL A 112 4.17 24.64 19.06
CA VAL A 112 2.84 24.59 19.68
C VAL A 112 2.80 23.46 20.71
N HIS A 113 2.50 23.75 21.97
CA HIS A 113 2.56 22.74 23.05
C HIS A 113 1.55 22.96 24.17
N ARG A 114 0.79 24.06 24.16
CA ARG A 114 -0.18 24.34 25.23
C ARG A 114 -1.38 23.40 25.09
N PRO A 115 -1.82 22.72 26.17
CA PRO A 115 -2.92 21.76 26.10
C PRO A 115 -4.20 22.31 25.45
N GLU A 116 -4.54 23.57 25.74
CA GLU A 116 -5.74 24.22 25.19
C GLU A 116 -5.63 24.43 23.67
N GLU A 117 -4.43 24.75 23.18
CA GLU A 117 -4.15 24.91 21.74
C GLU A 117 -4.18 23.54 21.05
N LEU A 118 -3.63 22.50 21.68
CA LEU A 118 -3.64 21.14 21.15
C LEU A 118 -5.05 20.55 21.09
N ASP A 119 -5.88 20.80 22.11
CA ASP A 119 -7.30 20.42 22.14
C ASP A 119 -8.08 21.13 21.03
N PHE A 120 -7.91 22.44 20.89
CA PHE A 120 -8.54 23.21 19.83
C PHE A 120 -8.20 22.67 18.43
N ILE A 121 -6.92 22.36 18.18
CA ILE A 121 -6.48 21.80 16.91
C ILE A 121 -7.09 20.41 16.69
N PHE A 122 -7.05 19.53 17.71
CA PHE A 122 -7.57 18.17 17.62
C PHE A 122 -9.08 18.13 17.36
N ASP A 123 -9.85 18.90 18.13
CA ASP A 123 -11.30 18.93 18.02
C ASP A 123 -11.74 19.44 16.64
N GLY A 124 -11.08 20.50 16.12
CA GLY A 124 -11.34 21.01 14.77
C GLY A 124 -11.03 19.99 13.66
N LEU A 125 -9.87 19.34 13.72
CA LEU A 125 -9.46 18.35 12.72
C LEU A 125 -10.38 17.13 12.69
N THR A 126 -10.68 16.57 13.86
CA THR A 126 -11.52 15.37 13.97
C THR A 126 -12.95 15.64 13.53
N HIS A 127 -13.49 16.84 13.82
CA HIS A 127 -14.79 17.27 13.31
C HIS A 127 -14.83 17.30 11.77
N HIS A 128 -13.85 17.94 11.14
CA HIS A 128 -13.77 18.01 9.69
C HIS A 128 -13.57 16.64 9.03
N LEU A 129 -12.70 15.80 9.58
CA LEU A 129 -12.45 14.43 9.09
C LEU A 129 -13.69 13.54 9.26
N ALA A 130 -14.39 13.62 10.39
CA ALA A 130 -15.64 12.88 10.61
C ALA A 130 -16.75 13.28 9.62
N SER A 131 -16.86 14.58 9.34
CA SER A 131 -17.76 15.10 8.31
C SER A 131 -17.38 14.60 6.91
N ALA A 132 -16.10 14.60 6.56
CA ALA A 132 -15.63 14.10 5.27
C ALA A 132 -15.88 12.58 5.10
N ALA A 133 -15.55 11.78 6.12
CA ALA A 133 -15.77 10.33 6.14
C ALA A 133 -17.26 9.95 6.01
N SER A 134 -18.15 10.79 6.52
CA SER A 134 -19.60 10.60 6.39
C SER A 134 -20.10 10.88 4.97
N ARG A 135 -19.48 11.83 4.26
CA ARG A 135 -19.85 12.21 2.88
C ARG A 135 -19.34 11.22 1.82
N SER A 136 -18.14 10.65 2.01
CA SER A 136 -17.46 9.83 0.99
C SER A 136 -18.31 8.64 0.51
N ARG A 137 -19.11 8.04 1.40
CA ARG A 137 -20.00 6.91 1.11
C ARG A 137 -21.20 7.23 0.20
N THR A 138 -21.44 8.51 -0.10
CA THR A 138 -22.63 8.97 -0.85
C THR A 138 -22.29 9.72 -2.15
N SER A 139 -21.01 10.01 -2.40
CA SER A 139 -20.63 10.80 -3.57
C SER A 139 -20.57 9.94 -4.83
N SER A 140 -21.49 10.22 -5.76
CA SER A 140 -21.32 9.85 -7.17
C SER A 140 -20.06 10.52 -7.74
N VAL A 141 -19.52 9.95 -8.83
CA VAL A 141 -18.42 10.56 -9.59
C VAL A 141 -18.85 11.97 -9.99
N SER A 142 -18.24 12.98 -9.37
CA SER A 142 -18.51 14.39 -9.65
C SER A 142 -17.44 14.93 -10.58
N GLU A 143 -17.83 15.74 -11.56
CA GLU A 143 -16.88 16.48 -12.42
C GLU A 143 -15.97 17.43 -11.61
N LYS A 144 -16.40 17.82 -10.40
CA LYS A 144 -15.65 18.65 -9.46
C LYS A 144 -15.38 17.89 -8.14
N PRO A 145 -14.29 17.08 -8.05
CA PRO A 145 -13.82 16.52 -6.79
C PRO A 145 -13.59 17.60 -5.73
N ASP A 146 -14.24 17.45 -4.58
CA ASP A 146 -14.02 18.24 -3.36
C ASP A 146 -12.86 17.61 -2.58
N LEU A 147 -11.62 18.01 -2.91
CA LEU A 147 -10.40 17.43 -2.33
C LEU A 147 -10.00 18.02 -0.97
N PHE A 148 -10.96 18.63 -0.28
CA PHE A 148 -10.73 19.21 1.05
C PHE A 148 -10.25 18.15 2.05
N CYS A 149 -10.73 16.91 1.94
CA CYS A 149 -10.34 15.82 2.82
C CYS A 149 -8.87 15.45 2.65
N GLU A 150 -8.40 15.33 1.41
CA GLU A 150 -7.02 15.01 1.06
C GLU A 150 -6.07 16.09 1.59
N GLN A 151 -6.42 17.37 1.40
CA GLN A 151 -5.66 18.50 1.95
C GLN A 151 -5.59 18.46 3.49
N LEU A 152 -6.70 18.09 4.14
CA LEU A 152 -6.77 17.99 5.59
C LEU A 152 -5.94 16.82 6.14
N LEU A 153 -5.88 15.70 5.42
CA LEU A 153 -4.99 14.59 5.75
C LEU A 153 -3.51 15.01 5.62
N ILE A 154 -3.17 15.85 4.64
CA ILE A 154 -1.81 16.40 4.51
C ILE A 154 -1.48 17.31 5.70
N LEU A 155 -2.41 18.16 6.14
CA LEU A 155 -2.21 18.96 7.37
C LEU A 155 -2.07 18.06 8.60
N THR A 156 -2.90 17.03 8.72
CA THR A 156 -2.85 16.05 9.82
C THR A 156 -1.50 15.35 9.88
N TRP A 157 -0.97 14.93 8.73
CA TRP A 157 0.38 14.38 8.60
C TRP A 157 1.45 15.35 9.11
N HIS A 158 1.41 16.62 8.67
CA HIS A 158 2.37 17.63 9.11
C HIS A 158 2.28 17.88 10.63
N LEU A 159 1.08 17.94 11.20
CA LEU A 159 0.88 18.09 12.63
C LEU A 159 1.50 16.94 13.43
N LEU A 160 1.26 15.69 13.01
CA LEU A 160 1.77 14.51 13.72
C LEU A 160 3.29 14.33 13.57
N THR A 161 3.86 14.68 12.41
CA THR A 161 5.29 14.46 12.14
C THR A 161 6.18 15.62 12.54
N LEU A 162 5.65 16.85 12.57
CA LEU A 162 6.42 18.05 12.95
C LEU A 162 6.25 18.44 14.41
N ASN A 163 5.13 18.06 15.02
CA ASN A 163 4.84 18.40 16.40
C ASN A 163 4.68 17.14 17.27
N GLY A 164 5.79 16.75 17.91
CA GLY A 164 5.79 15.62 18.84
C GLY A 164 4.94 15.84 20.10
N HIS A 165 4.64 17.09 20.49
CA HIS A 165 3.68 17.36 21.58
C HIS A 165 2.25 17.04 21.13
N PHE A 166 1.87 17.45 19.93
CA PHE A 166 0.58 17.13 19.34
C PHE A 166 0.41 15.62 19.13
N LEU A 167 1.41 14.93 18.58
CA LEU A 167 1.39 13.47 18.45
C LEU A 167 1.14 12.79 19.79
N ARG A 168 1.93 13.10 20.83
CA ARG A 168 1.73 12.52 22.17
C ARG A 168 0.39 12.92 22.78
N HIS A 169 -0.12 14.12 22.51
CA HIS A 169 -1.42 14.58 22.99
C HIS A 169 -2.57 13.77 22.37
N VAL A 170 -2.60 13.66 21.04
CA VAL A 170 -3.53 12.77 20.31
C VAL A 170 -3.40 11.34 20.82
N CYS A 171 -2.16 10.91 21.02
CA CYS A 171 -1.82 9.59 21.50
C CYS A 171 -1.90 9.43 23.02
N SER A 172 -2.40 10.37 23.84
CA SER A 172 -2.61 10.20 25.30
C SER A 172 -4.02 10.59 25.75
N ARG A 173 -4.70 11.47 25.00
CA ARG A 173 -6.04 11.98 25.28
C ARG A 173 -7.12 10.89 25.20
N ARG A 174 -8.12 10.98 26.07
CA ARG A 174 -9.37 10.19 25.98
C ARG A 174 -10.15 10.60 24.73
N GLY A 175 -10.75 9.63 24.03
CA GLY A 175 -11.44 9.94 22.78
C GLY A 175 -10.52 9.96 21.56
N ALA A 176 -9.32 9.36 21.64
CA ALA A 176 -8.43 9.21 20.48
C ALA A 176 -9.09 8.47 19.29
N ASP A 177 -10.17 7.74 19.56
CA ASP A 177 -11.00 7.13 18.53
C ASP A 177 -11.68 8.15 17.61
N ALA A 178 -11.83 9.40 18.03
CA ALA A 178 -12.34 10.50 17.20
C ALA A 178 -11.49 10.76 15.95
N LEU A 179 -10.18 10.45 16.00
CA LEU A 179 -9.30 10.48 14.83
C LEU A 179 -9.26 9.11 14.12
N LEU A 180 -9.22 8.01 14.88
CA LEU A 180 -9.13 6.66 14.31
C LEU A 180 -10.34 6.29 13.43
N ARG A 181 -11.56 6.58 13.88
CA ARG A 181 -12.81 6.24 13.19
C ARG A 181 -12.88 6.85 11.78
N PRO A 182 -12.69 8.17 11.57
CA PRO A 182 -12.71 8.72 10.22
C PRO A 182 -11.55 8.22 9.36
N LEU A 183 -10.34 8.02 9.92
CA LEU A 183 -9.23 7.44 9.16
C LEU A 183 -9.56 6.04 8.63
N ILE A 184 -10.11 5.17 9.46
CA ILE A 184 -10.53 3.82 9.04
C ILE A 184 -11.65 3.89 8.00
N ALA A 185 -12.64 4.76 8.19
CA ALA A 185 -13.74 4.90 7.24
C ALA A 185 -13.25 5.39 5.86
N LEU A 186 -12.34 6.36 5.83
CA LEU A 186 -11.73 6.87 4.60
C LEU A 186 -10.83 5.82 3.93
N LEU A 187 -10.02 5.11 4.72
CA LEU A 187 -9.16 4.02 4.24
C LEU A 187 -9.98 2.93 3.54
N LEU A 188 -11.07 2.48 4.16
CA LEU A 188 -11.95 1.45 3.60
C LEU A 188 -12.68 1.92 2.33
N ASP A 189 -13.18 3.17 2.33
CA ASP A 189 -13.86 3.76 1.19
C ASP A 189 -12.94 3.87 -0.03
N ALA A 190 -11.69 4.30 0.18
CA ALA A 190 -10.68 4.35 -0.86
C ALA A 190 -10.32 2.95 -1.38
N SER A 191 -10.09 1.98 -0.48
CA SER A 191 -9.81 0.59 -0.87
C SER A 191 -10.94 -0.02 -1.69
N PHE A 192 -12.19 0.20 -1.26
CA PHE A 192 -13.37 -0.26 -1.98
C PHE A 192 -13.44 0.33 -3.39
N PHE A 193 -13.21 1.63 -3.53
CA PHE A 193 -13.25 2.31 -4.82
C PHE A 193 -12.18 1.78 -5.79
N ILE A 194 -10.96 1.55 -5.30
CA ILE A 194 -9.82 1.12 -6.12
C ILE A 194 -9.95 -0.35 -6.53
N HIS A 195 -10.26 -1.24 -5.59
CA HIS A 195 -10.13 -2.69 -5.83
C HIS A 195 -11.46 -3.39 -6.11
N ARG A 196 -12.59 -2.86 -5.63
CA ARG A 196 -13.89 -3.59 -5.64
C ARG A 196 -14.95 -3.02 -6.55
N ARG A 197 -14.76 -1.85 -7.17
CA ARG A 197 -15.75 -1.28 -8.08
C ARG A 197 -16.00 -2.27 -9.24
N PRO A 198 -17.24 -2.67 -9.53
CA PRO A 198 -17.54 -3.44 -10.74
C PRO A 198 -17.23 -2.55 -11.94
N THR A 199 -16.50 -3.08 -12.92
CA THR A 199 -16.55 -2.51 -14.27
C THR A 199 -18.03 -2.47 -14.68
N PRO A 200 -18.54 -1.35 -15.23
CA PRO A 200 -19.93 -1.31 -15.69
C PRO A 200 -20.10 -2.42 -16.74
N GLN A 201 -20.81 -3.47 -16.34
CA GLN A 201 -21.27 -4.48 -17.26
C GLN A 201 -22.21 -3.77 -18.23
N THR A 202 -21.91 -3.87 -19.53
CA THR A 202 -22.85 -3.56 -20.59
C THR A 202 -24.16 -4.27 -20.28
N HIS A 203 -25.20 -3.50 -19.95
CA HIS A 203 -26.56 -3.99 -19.85
C HIS A 203 -26.98 -4.46 -21.25
N ASP A 204 -26.84 -5.75 -21.54
CA ASP A 204 -27.75 -6.46 -22.43
C ASP A 204 -27.71 -7.96 -22.15
N ALA A 205 -28.50 -8.35 -21.14
CA ALA A 205 -29.14 -9.65 -21.10
C ALA A 205 -30.46 -9.50 -20.34
N ARG A 206 -31.51 -9.10 -21.05
CA ARG A 206 -32.89 -9.27 -20.57
C ARG A 206 -33.12 -10.77 -20.28
N PRO A 207 -33.78 -11.14 -19.17
CA PRO A 207 -34.19 -12.52 -18.95
C PRO A 207 -35.27 -12.91 -19.96
N LEU A 208 -35.04 -14.00 -20.68
CA LEU A 208 -36.01 -14.65 -21.57
C LEU A 208 -37.27 -15.04 -20.77
N ALA A 209 -38.35 -14.31 -20.98
CA ALA A 209 -39.69 -14.72 -20.58
C ALA A 209 -40.40 -15.36 -21.78
N GLU A 210 -41.13 -16.43 -21.46
CA GLU A 210 -41.74 -17.41 -22.35
C GLU A 210 -42.72 -16.83 -23.38
N THR A 211 -42.70 -17.47 -24.54
CA THR A 211 -43.65 -17.42 -25.67
C THR A 211 -45.13 -17.29 -25.30
N ARG A 212 -45.85 -16.38 -25.98
CA ARG A 212 -47.16 -16.69 -26.60
C ARG A 212 -47.58 -15.67 -27.67
N ASP A 213 -48.19 -16.22 -28.71
CA ASP A 213 -48.55 -15.66 -30.02
C ASP A 213 -49.60 -14.55 -30.02
N THR A 214 -49.56 -13.63 -31.01
CA THR A 214 -50.59 -13.49 -32.09
C THR A 214 -50.41 -12.21 -32.96
N LEU A 215 -50.22 -12.44 -34.28
CA LEU A 215 -50.79 -11.77 -35.49
C LEU A 215 -50.61 -10.23 -35.77
N SER A 216 -49.65 -9.92 -36.65
CA SER A 216 -49.65 -9.16 -37.95
C SER A 216 -50.53 -7.90 -38.23
N PRO A 217 -50.32 -7.12 -39.33
CA PRO A 217 -49.09 -6.45 -39.86
C PRO A 217 -49.34 -5.00 -40.39
N SER A 218 -48.29 -4.17 -40.64
CA SER A 218 -48.08 -3.47 -41.95
C SER A 218 -46.83 -2.56 -42.02
N THR A 219 -46.10 -2.71 -43.15
CA THR A 219 -45.40 -1.73 -44.03
C THR A 219 -44.68 -0.52 -43.40
N ASN A 220 -43.39 -0.23 -43.64
CA ASN A 220 -42.72 0.00 -44.93
C ASN A 220 -41.20 0.17 -44.71
N GLY A 221 -40.42 -0.13 -45.75
CA GLY A 221 -38.98 -0.33 -45.68
C GLY A 221 -38.08 0.91 -45.80
N GLY A 222 -36.82 0.69 -45.43
CA GLY A 222 -35.68 1.60 -45.61
C GLY A 222 -34.39 0.81 -45.43
N SER A 223 -33.56 0.81 -46.47
CA SER A 223 -32.44 -0.10 -46.73
C SER A 223 -31.27 -0.04 -45.73
N LEU A 224 -30.73 -1.23 -45.46
CA LEU A 224 -29.46 -1.50 -44.79
C LEU A 224 -28.27 -1.00 -45.62
N LEU A 225 -27.32 -0.31 -44.97
CA LEU A 225 -25.89 -0.46 -45.21
C LEU A 225 -25.20 -0.56 -43.85
N ALA A 226 -24.66 -1.75 -43.60
CA ALA A 226 -23.91 -2.11 -42.42
C ALA A 226 -22.57 -1.36 -42.41
N ASN A 227 -22.19 -0.83 -41.25
CA ASN A 227 -20.84 -0.40 -40.97
C ASN A 227 -20.36 -1.22 -39.76
N ASP A 228 -19.67 -2.31 -40.04
CA ASP A 228 -18.94 -3.10 -39.04
C ASP A 228 -17.73 -2.27 -38.59
N GLY A 229 -17.90 -1.54 -37.48
CA GLY A 229 -16.80 -0.95 -36.72
C GLY A 229 -16.47 -1.86 -35.56
N ALA A 230 -15.30 -2.49 -35.59
CA ALA A 230 -14.73 -3.18 -34.44
C ALA A 230 -14.54 -2.19 -33.28
N GLU A 231 -15.41 -2.24 -32.27
CA GLU A 231 -15.28 -1.45 -31.06
C GLU A 231 -14.23 -2.09 -30.13
N SER A 232 -13.14 -1.35 -29.93
CA SER A 232 -12.06 -1.61 -28.96
C SER A 232 -12.58 -1.45 -27.52
N PRO A 233 -11.93 -2.05 -26.50
CA PRO A 233 -12.42 -2.01 -25.13
C PRO A 233 -12.45 -0.56 -24.62
N SER A 234 -13.59 -0.16 -24.08
CA SER A 234 -13.90 1.20 -23.64
C SER A 234 -12.88 1.75 -22.65
N SER A 235 -12.10 2.76 -23.07
CA SER A 235 -11.22 3.56 -22.21
C SER A 235 -12.03 4.22 -21.08
N SER A 236 -11.61 4.02 -19.82
CA SER A 236 -12.22 4.67 -18.65
C SER A 236 -12.32 6.19 -18.83
N SER A 237 -13.41 6.80 -18.36
CA SER A 237 -13.56 8.24 -18.50
C SER A 237 -12.44 8.97 -17.74
N PRO A 238 -11.87 10.07 -18.25
CA PRO A 238 -10.74 10.70 -17.59
C PRO A 238 -11.06 11.31 -16.21
N ALA A 239 -12.33 11.60 -15.93
CA ALA A 239 -12.80 11.98 -14.60
C ALA A 239 -12.70 10.82 -13.58
N GLU A 240 -12.90 9.59 -14.05
CA GLU A 240 -12.72 8.39 -13.23
C GLU A 240 -11.24 8.13 -12.92
N ALA A 241 -10.35 8.32 -13.90
CA ALA A 241 -8.90 8.21 -13.67
C ALA A 241 -8.39 9.23 -12.64
N ALA A 242 -8.83 10.48 -12.71
CA ALA A 242 -8.49 11.51 -11.71
C ALA A 242 -9.04 11.17 -10.31
N THR A 243 -10.26 10.62 -10.25
CA THR A 243 -10.86 10.17 -8.99
C THR A 243 -10.08 9.00 -8.40
N ALA A 244 -9.67 8.03 -9.23
CA ALA A 244 -8.87 6.89 -8.80
C ALA A 244 -7.53 7.31 -8.20
N LEU A 245 -6.82 8.26 -8.84
CA LEU A 245 -5.56 8.79 -8.30
C LEU A 245 -5.74 9.48 -6.94
N SER A 246 -6.84 10.22 -6.77
CA SER A 246 -7.19 10.83 -5.48
C SER A 246 -7.42 9.78 -4.40
N ARG A 247 -8.15 8.71 -4.73
CA ARG A 247 -8.42 7.60 -3.78
C ARG A 247 -7.15 6.85 -3.42
N ILE A 248 -6.25 6.60 -4.36
CA ILE A 248 -4.93 5.99 -4.09
C ILE A 248 -4.15 6.87 -3.10
N GLY A 249 -4.11 8.19 -3.36
CA GLY A 249 -3.48 9.13 -2.45
C GLY A 249 -4.09 9.12 -1.04
N LEU A 250 -5.42 9.12 -0.96
CA LEU A 250 -6.15 9.04 0.30
C LEU A 250 -5.84 7.74 1.08
N LEU A 251 -5.76 6.60 0.38
CA LEU A 251 -5.41 5.29 0.93
C LEU A 251 -4.01 5.32 1.58
N HIS A 252 -3.01 5.84 0.86
CA HIS A 252 -1.66 5.97 1.38
C HIS A 252 -1.57 6.99 2.52
N MET A 253 -2.22 8.15 2.42
CA MET A 253 -2.22 9.17 3.48
C MET A 253 -2.79 8.62 4.79
N CYS A 254 -3.91 7.90 4.75
CA CYS A 254 -4.48 7.26 5.94
C CYS A 254 -3.52 6.22 6.52
N SER A 255 -2.88 5.43 5.67
CA SER A 255 -1.91 4.40 6.09
C SER A 255 -0.66 5.02 6.73
N PHE A 256 -0.14 6.13 6.19
CA PHE A 256 1.00 6.86 6.76
C PHE A 256 0.66 7.46 8.13
N ILE A 257 -0.51 8.05 8.27
CA ILE A 257 -0.98 8.57 9.55
C ILE A 257 -1.14 7.44 10.57
N LEU A 258 -1.75 6.31 10.19
CA LEU A 258 -1.86 5.14 11.06
C LEU A 258 -0.49 4.59 11.47
N LEU A 259 0.49 4.56 10.57
CA LEU A 259 1.87 4.15 10.87
C LEU A 259 2.49 5.05 11.96
N VAL A 260 2.39 6.37 11.82
CA VAL A 260 2.89 7.33 12.82
C VAL A 260 2.15 7.24 14.15
N LEU A 261 0.83 7.01 14.15
CA LEU A 261 0.08 6.81 15.39
C LEU A 261 0.48 5.50 16.07
N SER A 262 0.66 4.42 15.29
CA SER A 262 0.99 3.09 15.80
C SER A 262 2.35 3.02 16.51
N SER A 263 3.29 3.91 16.18
CA SER A 263 4.59 3.95 16.86
C SER A 263 4.51 4.47 18.29
N GLU A 264 3.42 5.13 18.69
CA GLU A 264 3.23 5.58 20.06
C GLU A 264 2.59 4.49 20.92
N ARG A 265 3.27 4.09 22.00
CA ARG A 265 2.80 3.08 22.95
C ARG A 265 1.40 3.41 23.49
N ASP A 266 1.16 4.66 23.86
CA ASP A 266 -0.09 5.06 24.48
C ASP A 266 -1.28 4.94 23.52
N PHE A 267 -1.06 5.11 22.20
CA PHE A 267 -2.06 4.80 21.19
C PHE A 267 -2.39 3.31 21.17
N ALA A 268 -1.39 2.44 21.09
CA ALA A 268 -1.60 0.99 21.09
C ALA A 268 -2.32 0.50 22.36
N VAL A 269 -1.97 1.04 23.53
CA VAL A 269 -2.65 0.70 24.79
C VAL A 269 -4.11 1.13 24.79
N ARG A 270 -4.44 2.32 24.26
CA ARG A 270 -5.84 2.80 24.19
C ARG A 270 -6.71 2.08 23.18
N LEU A 271 -6.13 1.40 22.18
CA LEU A 271 -6.93 0.57 21.28
C LEU A 271 -7.71 -0.52 22.01
N ASN A 272 -7.33 -0.88 23.24
CA ASN A 272 -8.06 -1.81 24.09
C ASN A 272 -9.38 -1.25 24.66
N GLU A 273 -9.69 0.04 24.48
CA GLU A 273 -10.99 0.59 24.87
C GLU A 273 -12.11 -0.12 24.09
N PRO A 274 -13.26 -0.37 24.73
CA PRO A 274 -14.38 -1.06 24.08
C PRO A 274 -14.89 -0.23 22.90
N PHE A 275 -15.19 -0.90 21.78
CA PHE A 275 -15.72 -0.23 20.61
C PHE A 275 -17.19 0.14 20.82
N LEU A 276 -17.47 1.45 20.95
CA LEU A 276 -18.82 1.98 21.20
C LEU A 276 -19.52 2.49 19.94
N GLY A 277 -19.27 1.89 18.77
CA GLY A 277 -19.75 2.38 17.47
C GLY A 277 -20.49 1.35 16.65
N LYS A 278 -21.00 1.78 15.49
CA LYS A 278 -21.38 0.87 14.42
C LYS A 278 -20.16 0.65 13.53
N ALA A 279 -19.80 -0.62 13.31
CA ALA A 279 -18.74 -0.96 12.37
C ALA A 279 -19.07 -0.42 10.96
N PRO A 280 -18.06 0.05 10.20
CA PRO A 280 -18.24 0.35 8.78
C PRO A 280 -18.86 -0.83 8.02
N ALA A 281 -19.64 -0.57 6.97
CA ALA A 281 -20.40 -1.61 6.26
C ALA A 281 -19.51 -2.71 5.64
N ASP A 282 -18.25 -2.38 5.31
CA ASP A 282 -17.27 -3.31 4.75
C ASP A 282 -16.61 -4.24 5.78
N ILE A 283 -16.87 -4.03 7.07
CA ILE A 283 -16.33 -4.80 8.18
C ILE A 283 -17.44 -5.69 8.77
N PRO A 284 -17.16 -6.97 9.07
CA PRO A 284 -18.12 -7.86 9.72
C PRO A 284 -18.55 -7.32 11.08
N VAL A 285 -19.74 -7.69 11.55
CA VAL A 285 -20.18 -7.33 12.90
C VAL A 285 -19.29 -8.06 13.91
N PHE A 286 -18.75 -7.31 14.87
CA PHE A 286 -17.90 -7.84 15.92
C PHE A 286 -18.26 -7.21 17.27
N GLN A 287 -17.87 -7.89 18.35
CA GLN A 287 -17.93 -7.38 19.71
C GLN A 287 -16.51 -7.39 20.27
N GLY A 288 -15.93 -6.22 20.44
CA GLY A 288 -14.53 -6.08 20.82
C GLY A 288 -14.12 -4.64 21.07
N SER A 289 -12.85 -4.37 20.84
CA SER A 289 -12.18 -3.11 21.10
C SER A 289 -11.89 -2.31 19.82
N TYR A 290 -11.31 -1.12 19.95
CA TYR A 290 -10.78 -0.40 18.78
C TYR A 290 -9.59 -1.12 18.12
N ALA A 291 -8.89 -2.00 18.84
CA ALA A 291 -7.87 -2.87 18.24
C ALA A 291 -8.50 -3.82 17.21
N ASP A 292 -9.67 -4.37 17.52
CA ASP A 292 -10.44 -5.20 16.58
C ASP A 292 -10.85 -4.41 15.34
N LEU A 293 -11.36 -3.18 15.52
CA LEU A 293 -11.71 -2.31 14.40
C LEU A 293 -10.51 -2.08 13.47
N LEU A 294 -9.34 -1.75 14.04
CA LEU A 294 -8.11 -1.55 13.28
C LEU A 294 -7.66 -2.83 12.58
N CYS A 295 -7.67 -3.97 13.27
CA CYS A 295 -7.29 -5.27 12.73
C CYS A 295 -8.17 -5.67 11.55
N LEU A 296 -9.49 -5.55 11.69
CA LEU A 296 -10.44 -5.90 10.64
C LEU A 296 -10.33 -4.96 9.44
N ALA A 297 -10.07 -3.67 9.67
CA ALA A 297 -9.83 -2.69 8.61
C ALA A 297 -8.54 -3.02 7.83
N VAL A 298 -7.43 -3.23 8.55
CA VAL A 298 -6.15 -3.61 7.94
C VAL A 298 -6.28 -4.88 7.12
N HIS A 299 -6.85 -5.94 7.70
CA HIS A 299 -7.12 -7.18 6.97
C HIS A 299 -7.92 -6.89 5.70
N ARG A 300 -9.00 -6.09 5.78
CA ARG A 300 -9.87 -5.84 4.63
C ARG A 300 -9.13 -5.15 3.48
N VAL A 301 -8.23 -4.23 3.78
CA VAL A 301 -7.42 -3.48 2.80
C VAL A 301 -6.27 -4.34 2.26
N VAL A 302 -5.55 -5.07 3.12
CA VAL A 302 -4.48 -5.98 2.69
C VAL A 302 -5.02 -7.07 1.77
N MET A 303 -6.20 -7.62 2.05
CA MET A 303 -6.83 -8.63 1.19
C MET A 303 -7.28 -8.07 -0.18
N ASP A 304 -7.56 -6.77 -0.28
CA ASP A 304 -7.82 -6.11 -1.56
C ASP A 304 -6.54 -5.88 -2.34
N ALA A 305 -5.51 -5.37 -1.65
CA ALA A 305 -4.20 -5.06 -2.19
C ALA A 305 -3.41 -6.30 -2.64
N THR A 306 -3.71 -7.47 -2.09
CA THR A 306 -3.10 -8.77 -2.48
C THR A 306 -3.96 -9.55 -3.48
N GLY A 307 -4.99 -8.91 -4.03
CA GLY A 307 -5.92 -9.48 -4.98
C GLY A 307 -5.44 -9.43 -6.43
N PRO A 308 -6.16 -10.08 -7.38
CA PRO A 308 -5.76 -10.14 -8.79
C PRO A 308 -5.81 -8.78 -9.52
N ARG A 309 -6.53 -7.79 -8.97
CA ARG A 309 -6.81 -6.50 -9.62
C ARG A 309 -5.70 -5.45 -9.42
N GLY A 310 -4.58 -5.83 -8.82
CA GLY A 310 -3.41 -4.98 -8.64
C GLY A 310 -2.77 -5.15 -7.27
N SER A 311 -1.44 -5.28 -7.27
CA SER A 311 -0.62 -5.31 -6.06
C SER A 311 -0.23 -3.89 -5.63
N SER A 312 -0.28 -3.61 -4.32
CA SER A 312 0.31 -2.40 -3.75
C SER A 312 1.24 -2.76 -2.60
N ASP A 313 2.43 -3.24 -2.93
CA ASP A 313 3.39 -3.83 -1.98
C ASP A 313 3.71 -2.87 -0.82
N SER A 314 3.95 -1.59 -1.13
CA SER A 314 4.22 -0.55 -0.11
C SER A 314 3.05 -0.33 0.86
N LEU A 315 1.80 -0.54 0.42
CA LEU A 315 0.63 -0.42 1.28
C LEU A 315 0.54 -1.61 2.24
N VAL A 316 0.80 -2.83 1.73
CA VAL A 316 0.79 -4.05 2.54
C VAL A 316 1.84 -3.95 3.64
N ASP A 317 3.08 -3.61 3.30
CA ASP A 317 4.18 -3.43 4.25
C ASP A 317 3.83 -2.43 5.37
N MET A 318 3.30 -1.26 5.00
CA MET A 318 2.90 -0.24 5.96
C MET A 318 1.80 -0.70 6.91
N LEU A 319 0.75 -1.34 6.39
CA LEU A 319 -0.39 -1.77 7.21
C LEU A 319 -0.04 -2.97 8.10
N LEU A 320 0.82 -3.89 7.62
CA LEU A 320 1.37 -4.97 8.45
C LEU A 320 2.30 -4.41 9.53
N THR A 321 3.09 -3.38 9.23
CA THR A 321 3.89 -2.66 10.22
C THR A 321 3.03 -2.02 11.31
N VAL A 322 1.89 -1.41 10.94
CA VAL A 322 0.91 -0.88 11.91
C VAL A 322 0.44 -1.96 12.88
N LEU A 323 0.07 -3.15 12.37
CA LEU A 323 -0.34 -4.27 13.22
C LEU A 323 0.79 -4.77 14.11
N CYS A 324 2.01 -4.87 13.60
CA CYS A 324 3.18 -5.26 14.38
C CYS A 324 3.40 -4.32 15.57
N ASN A 325 3.38 -3.02 15.33
CA ASN A 325 3.61 -2.00 16.36
C ASN A 325 2.58 -2.10 17.51
N VAL A 326 1.31 -2.39 17.21
CA VAL A 326 0.27 -2.45 18.23
C VAL A 326 0.15 -3.81 18.91
N SER A 327 0.54 -4.90 18.23
CA SER A 327 0.26 -6.29 18.63
C SER A 327 0.71 -6.65 20.06
N ALA A 328 1.87 -6.19 20.52
CA ALA A 328 2.37 -6.47 21.87
C ALA A 328 1.53 -5.84 23.00
N TYR A 329 0.68 -4.86 22.67
CA TYR A 329 -0.16 -4.12 23.62
C TYR A 329 -1.65 -4.48 23.55
N VAL A 330 -2.07 -5.29 22.58
CA VAL A 330 -3.48 -5.70 22.43
C VAL A 330 -3.80 -6.81 23.43
N LYS A 331 -4.56 -6.46 24.47
CA LYS A 331 -4.91 -7.37 25.56
C LYS A 331 -5.78 -8.52 25.10
N SER A 332 -6.73 -8.26 24.20
CA SER A 332 -7.65 -9.28 23.71
C SER A 332 -8.20 -8.88 22.34
N PHE A 333 -8.14 -9.82 21.41
CA PHE A 333 -8.91 -9.79 20.16
C PHE A 333 -10.17 -10.65 20.29
N CYS A 334 -11.25 -10.18 19.67
CA CYS A 334 -12.43 -11.01 19.47
C CYS A 334 -12.15 -12.13 18.44
N LEU A 335 -12.97 -13.18 18.46
CA LEU A 335 -12.81 -14.33 17.57
C LEU A 335 -12.75 -13.93 16.09
N GLU A 336 -13.58 -12.99 15.64
CA GLU A 336 -13.62 -12.56 14.25
C GLU A 336 -12.27 -11.97 13.80
N SER A 337 -11.66 -11.09 14.61
CA SER A 337 -10.33 -10.53 14.35
C SER A 337 -9.27 -11.62 14.27
N CYS A 338 -9.28 -12.58 15.19
CA CYS A 338 -8.36 -13.72 15.18
C CYS A 338 -8.49 -14.56 13.89
N LEU A 339 -9.72 -14.85 13.45
CA LEU A 339 -9.97 -15.57 12.20
C LEU A 339 -9.51 -14.77 10.97
N ARG A 340 -9.63 -13.44 10.99
CA ARG A 340 -9.13 -12.57 9.91
C ARG A 340 -7.61 -12.50 9.87
N LEU A 341 -6.91 -12.47 11.01
CA LEU A 341 -5.45 -12.60 11.04
C LEU A 341 -5.00 -13.93 10.44
N MET A 342 -5.68 -15.03 10.80
CA MET A 342 -5.40 -16.35 10.24
C MET A 342 -5.66 -16.42 8.73
N ALA A 343 -6.76 -15.85 8.25
CA ALA A 343 -7.07 -15.78 6.81
C ALA A 343 -6.05 -14.95 6.03
N MET A 344 -5.53 -13.87 6.63
CA MET A 344 -4.44 -13.08 6.05
C MET A 344 -3.14 -13.89 5.96
N MET A 345 -2.82 -14.66 6.99
CA MET A 345 -1.65 -15.56 6.97
C MET A 345 -1.78 -16.62 5.89
N GLU A 346 -2.94 -17.24 5.75
CA GLU A 346 -3.21 -18.19 4.67
C GLU A 346 -3.03 -17.52 3.29
N ARG A 347 -3.51 -16.29 3.13
CA ARG A 347 -3.39 -15.53 1.87
C ARG A 347 -1.95 -15.21 1.51
N LEU A 348 -1.16 -14.69 2.45
CA LEU A 348 0.22 -14.24 2.23
C LEU A 348 1.19 -15.42 2.07
N THR A 349 0.88 -16.59 2.64
CA THR A 349 1.68 -17.82 2.49
C THR A 349 1.32 -18.63 1.24
N ARG A 350 0.28 -18.25 0.49
CA ARG A 350 -0.03 -18.91 -0.79
C ARG A 350 1.07 -18.63 -1.81
N ARG A 351 1.39 -19.68 -2.56
CA ARG A 351 2.45 -19.69 -3.58
C ARG A 351 2.33 -18.54 -4.59
N TYR A 352 1.11 -18.21 -5.01
CA TYR A 352 0.86 -17.17 -6.00
C TYR A 352 1.34 -15.78 -5.54
N TRP A 353 1.27 -15.50 -4.22
CA TRP A 353 1.73 -14.23 -3.65
C TRP A 353 3.18 -14.35 -3.21
N LEU A 354 3.50 -15.35 -2.39
CA LEU A 354 4.81 -15.48 -1.75
C LEU A 354 5.98 -15.53 -2.75
N PHE A 355 5.75 -16.10 -3.93
CA PHE A 355 6.78 -16.27 -4.95
C PHE A 355 6.71 -15.24 -6.09
N SER A 356 5.71 -14.36 -6.13
CA SER A 356 5.53 -13.41 -7.24
C SER A 356 6.46 -12.20 -7.20
N ALA A 357 7.05 -11.88 -6.05
CA ALA A 357 8.05 -10.82 -5.93
C ALA A 357 9.12 -11.18 -4.88
N PRO A 358 10.35 -10.65 -5.01
CA PRO A 358 11.45 -10.97 -4.11
C PRO A 358 11.20 -10.56 -2.67
N GLN A 359 10.32 -9.59 -2.42
CA GLN A 359 10.10 -9.00 -1.10
C GLN A 359 8.85 -9.52 -0.37
N HIS A 360 7.97 -10.29 -1.02
CA HIS A 360 6.71 -10.74 -0.41
C HIS A 360 6.89 -11.66 0.81
N TYR A 361 8.08 -12.25 0.99
CA TYR A 361 8.39 -12.99 2.22
C TYR A 361 8.41 -12.07 3.46
N HIS A 362 8.71 -10.77 3.32
CA HIS A 362 8.69 -9.82 4.44
C HIS A 362 7.30 -9.72 5.08
N ASP A 363 6.22 -9.80 4.28
CA ASP A 363 4.84 -9.78 4.78
C ASP A 363 4.58 -10.92 5.78
N VAL A 364 5.14 -12.10 5.50
CA VAL A 364 5.05 -13.28 6.37
C VAL A 364 5.82 -13.05 7.68
N PHE A 365 6.99 -12.41 7.62
CA PHE A 365 7.75 -12.04 8.83
C PHE A 365 6.95 -11.09 9.73
N PHE A 366 6.35 -10.03 9.16
CA PHE A 366 5.53 -9.11 9.93
C PHE A 366 4.34 -9.82 10.58
N LEU A 367 3.63 -10.66 9.84
CA LEU A 367 2.45 -11.31 10.40
C LEU A 367 2.81 -12.37 11.46
N LEU A 368 3.95 -13.06 11.30
CA LEU A 368 4.49 -13.93 12.36
C LEU A 368 4.88 -13.14 13.60
N ASP A 369 5.49 -11.96 13.46
CA ASP A 369 5.77 -11.06 14.58
C ASP A 369 4.49 -10.66 15.32
N VAL A 370 3.39 -10.37 14.60
CA VAL A 370 2.07 -10.09 15.21
C VAL A 370 1.61 -11.28 16.06
N PHE A 371 1.63 -12.50 15.52
CA PHE A 371 1.23 -13.69 16.27
C PHE A 371 2.14 -13.93 17.48
N ASN A 372 3.45 -13.82 17.31
CA ASN A 372 4.42 -13.99 18.40
C ASN A 372 4.23 -12.96 19.50
N ASN A 373 4.02 -11.69 19.16
CA ASN A 373 3.76 -10.64 20.12
C ASN A 373 2.50 -10.92 20.94
N LEU A 374 1.40 -11.32 20.29
CA LEU A 374 0.14 -11.64 20.96
C LEU A 374 0.27 -12.85 21.89
N ILE A 375 1.00 -13.89 21.47
CA ILE A 375 1.24 -15.09 22.28
C ILE A 375 2.20 -14.81 23.43
N GLN A 376 3.29 -14.07 23.22
CA GLN A 376 4.33 -13.88 24.22
C GLN A 376 3.99 -12.82 25.26
N TYR A 377 3.30 -11.74 24.86
CA TYR A 377 3.01 -10.61 25.74
C TYR A 377 1.59 -10.60 26.30
N GLN A 378 0.62 -11.14 25.57
CA GLN A 378 -0.80 -10.97 25.86
C GLN A 378 -1.57 -12.30 25.81
N PHE A 379 -0.90 -13.43 26.14
CA PHE A 379 -1.51 -14.77 26.09
C PHE A 379 -2.86 -14.85 26.82
N GLU A 380 -2.91 -14.32 28.04
CA GLU A 380 -4.06 -14.43 28.96
C GLU A 380 -5.37 -13.93 28.35
N GLY A 381 -5.34 -12.84 27.57
CA GLY A 381 -6.55 -12.32 26.93
C GLY A 381 -6.71 -12.72 25.45
N ASN A 382 -5.73 -13.40 24.85
CA ASN A 382 -5.74 -13.81 23.44
C ASN A 382 -5.91 -15.32 23.25
N CYS A 383 -6.60 -16.02 24.17
CA CYS A 383 -6.92 -17.44 24.03
C CYS A 383 -7.73 -17.76 22.75
N GLN A 384 -8.54 -16.81 22.25
CA GLN A 384 -9.25 -16.93 20.97
C GLN A 384 -8.30 -17.11 19.79
N LEU A 385 -7.18 -16.37 19.79
CA LEU A 385 -6.14 -16.48 18.77
C LEU A 385 -5.43 -17.82 18.85
N VAL A 386 -5.05 -18.22 20.07
CA VAL A 386 -4.42 -19.52 20.34
C VAL A 386 -5.29 -20.65 19.83
N TYR A 387 -6.59 -20.62 20.16
CA TYR A 387 -7.57 -21.58 19.66
C TYR A 387 -7.62 -21.60 18.11
N ALA A 388 -7.66 -20.44 17.46
CA ALA A 388 -7.67 -20.35 16.00
C ALA A 388 -6.39 -20.93 15.37
N ILE A 389 -5.22 -20.66 15.96
CA ILE A 389 -3.91 -21.22 15.53
C ILE A 389 -3.92 -22.74 15.63
N LEU A 390 -4.38 -23.30 16.77
CA LEU A 390 -4.43 -24.75 16.97
C LEU A 390 -5.33 -25.44 15.93
N ARG A 391 -6.47 -24.83 15.60
CA ARG A 391 -7.38 -25.35 14.57
C ARG A 391 -6.81 -25.27 13.16
N GLN A 392 -6.03 -24.24 12.86
CA GLN A 392 -5.44 -24.01 11.53
C GLN A 392 -3.92 -24.29 11.51
N LYS A 393 -3.45 -25.20 12.37
CA LYS A 393 -2.02 -25.57 12.52
C LYS A 393 -1.32 -25.87 11.21
N LYS A 394 -2.07 -26.40 10.23
CA LYS A 394 -1.56 -26.77 8.91
C LYS A 394 -0.88 -25.60 8.19
N ILE A 395 -1.37 -24.36 8.33
CA ILE A 395 -0.76 -23.18 7.69
C ILE A 395 0.70 -23.03 8.11
N PHE A 396 0.99 -23.19 9.41
CA PHE A 396 2.34 -23.04 9.94
C PHE A 396 3.22 -24.27 9.68
N CYS A 397 2.65 -25.48 9.74
CA CYS A 397 3.38 -26.70 9.39
C CYS A 397 3.76 -26.74 7.90
N ASP A 398 2.88 -26.28 7.02
CA ASP A 398 3.17 -26.18 5.58
C ASP A 398 4.23 -25.11 5.30
N LEU A 399 4.23 -24.01 6.06
CA LEU A 399 5.25 -22.96 5.98
C LEU A 399 6.62 -23.43 6.49
N GLU A 400 6.70 -24.20 7.58
CA GLU A 400 7.93 -24.82 8.06
C GLU A 400 8.54 -25.75 7.00
N ASN A 401 7.68 -26.51 6.32
CA ASN A 401 8.06 -27.44 5.26
C ASN A 401 8.06 -26.81 3.86
N LEU A 402 8.06 -25.48 3.75
CA LEU A 402 7.98 -24.78 2.47
C LEU A 402 9.12 -25.20 1.54
N SER A 403 8.79 -25.54 0.30
CA SER A 403 9.76 -25.88 -0.74
C SER A 403 9.34 -25.26 -2.06
N LEU A 404 10.31 -24.98 -2.92
CA LEU A 404 10.03 -24.50 -4.27
C LEU A 404 9.18 -25.50 -5.08
N PRO A 405 8.18 -25.02 -5.83
CA PRO A 405 7.38 -25.86 -6.73
C PRO A 405 8.25 -26.61 -7.74
N ALA A 406 7.88 -27.86 -8.04
CA ALA A 406 8.60 -28.71 -8.99
C ALA A 406 8.62 -28.16 -10.43
N SER A 407 7.64 -27.33 -10.80
CA SER A 407 7.60 -26.60 -12.07
C SER A 407 8.74 -25.58 -12.18
N LEU A 408 8.98 -24.82 -11.12
CA LEU A 408 10.03 -23.79 -11.05
C LEU A 408 11.44 -24.41 -10.94
N ARG A 409 11.57 -25.54 -10.24
CA ARG A 409 12.82 -26.31 -10.16
C ARG A 409 13.34 -26.83 -11.51
N ARG A 410 12.48 -26.93 -12.52
CA ARG A 410 12.83 -27.49 -13.83
C ARG A 410 13.51 -26.48 -14.76
N ASN A 411 13.22 -25.19 -14.57
CA ASN A 411 13.84 -24.09 -15.32
C ASN A 411 15.30 -23.91 -14.88
N SER A 412 15.57 -23.83 -13.57
CA SER A 412 16.94 -23.71 -13.05
C SER A 412 17.85 -24.90 -13.41
N ARG A 413 17.29 -26.11 -13.56
CA ARG A 413 18.04 -27.31 -14.01
C ARG A 413 18.29 -27.37 -15.52
N ARG A 414 17.50 -26.65 -16.33
CA ARG A 414 17.76 -26.53 -17.78
C ARG A 414 18.89 -25.55 -18.03
N GLU A 415 18.90 -24.42 -17.34
CA GLU A 415 19.98 -23.42 -17.41
C GLU A 415 21.32 -23.98 -16.91
N MET A 416 21.33 -24.73 -15.80
CA MET A 416 22.54 -25.42 -15.34
C MET A 416 23.06 -26.46 -16.35
N LYS A 417 22.17 -27.14 -17.08
CA LYS A 417 22.57 -28.12 -18.11
C LYS A 417 23.08 -27.46 -19.39
N GLU A 418 22.55 -26.31 -19.77
CA GLU A 418 23.03 -25.56 -20.95
C GLU A 418 24.35 -24.82 -20.66
N GLY A 419 24.61 -24.44 -19.40
CA GLY A 419 25.91 -23.91 -18.95
C GLY A 419 27.02 -24.96 -18.77
N GLU A 420 26.69 -26.22 -18.50
CA GLU A 420 27.67 -27.31 -18.38
C GLU A 420 28.04 -27.96 -19.73
N ASP A 421 27.17 -27.92 -20.75
CA ASP A 421 27.47 -28.46 -22.08
C ASP A 421 28.40 -27.57 -22.94
N SER A 422 28.74 -26.37 -22.46
CA SER A 422 29.64 -25.43 -23.15
C SER A 422 31.09 -25.43 -22.64
N THR A 423 31.47 -26.30 -21.69
CA THR A 423 32.86 -26.38 -21.16
C THR A 423 33.52 -27.76 -21.18
N ALA A 424 32.99 -28.74 -21.93
CA ALA A 424 33.58 -30.07 -22.00
C ALA A 424 34.01 -30.50 -23.42
N CYS A 425 35.07 -29.87 -23.97
CA CYS A 425 35.97 -30.56 -24.89
C CYS A 425 37.37 -29.94 -24.89
N ASP A 426 38.18 -30.26 -23.87
CA ASP A 426 39.63 -30.23 -24.05
C ASP A 426 40.31 -31.25 -23.14
N ARG A 427 40.88 -32.30 -23.72
CA ARG A 427 41.87 -33.17 -23.07
C ARG A 427 42.97 -33.55 -24.06
N PRO A 428 44.22 -33.68 -23.56
CA PRO A 428 45.41 -33.32 -24.31
C PRO A 428 46.01 -34.50 -25.08
N ARG A 429 46.62 -34.22 -26.24
CA ARG A 429 47.49 -35.17 -26.95
C ARG A 429 48.94 -34.66 -26.96
N ALA A 430 49.82 -35.57 -26.58
CA ALA A 430 51.24 -35.39 -26.34
C ALA A 430 52.05 -35.01 -27.58
N GLU A 431 53.17 -34.33 -27.31
CA GLU A 431 54.18 -33.86 -28.25
C GLU A 431 54.93 -34.99 -29.00
N GLY A 432 55.37 -34.67 -30.22
CA GLY A 432 56.70 -35.03 -30.71
C GLY A 432 56.77 -35.99 -31.88
N SER A 433 56.90 -35.47 -33.11
CA SER A 433 58.06 -35.71 -34.02
C SER A 433 57.81 -35.18 -35.45
N LEU A 434 58.78 -34.38 -35.91
CA LEU A 434 59.10 -33.80 -37.24
C LEU A 434 59.14 -34.79 -38.43
N PRO A 435 59.44 -34.40 -39.71
CA PRO A 435 59.56 -33.05 -40.34
C PRO A 435 58.99 -32.90 -41.79
N SER A 436 59.03 -31.64 -42.30
CA SER A 436 59.44 -31.20 -43.68
C SER A 436 58.62 -31.63 -44.92
N SER A 437 58.40 -30.85 -46.00
CA SER A 437 58.88 -29.53 -46.44
C SER A 437 58.10 -29.06 -47.68
N HIS A 438 58.08 -27.74 -47.90
CA HIS A 438 57.99 -26.99 -49.18
C HIS A 438 56.71 -27.09 -50.03
N GLY A 439 56.11 -26.01 -50.53
CA GLY A 439 56.44 -24.59 -50.45
C GLY A 439 55.44 -23.71 -51.23
N ASN A 440 55.45 -22.41 -50.91
CA ASN A 440 55.22 -21.21 -51.74
C ASN A 440 54.07 -21.18 -52.77
N GLY A 441 53.21 -20.16 -52.88
CA GLY A 441 53.14 -18.81 -52.33
C GLY A 441 52.15 -17.95 -53.17
N GLY A 442 51.81 -16.74 -52.67
CA GLY A 442 51.14 -15.63 -53.41
C GLY A 442 49.63 -15.51 -53.16
N ASP A 443 49.14 -14.55 -52.35
CA ASP A 443 48.88 -13.11 -52.66
C ASP A 443 47.65 -12.95 -53.59
N GLY A 444 46.63 -12.11 -53.39
CA GLY A 444 46.27 -11.04 -52.46
C GLY A 444 44.95 -10.40 -52.99
N GLY A 445 44.37 -9.43 -52.27
CA GLY A 445 43.50 -8.41 -52.88
C GLY A 445 41.97 -8.46 -52.66
N THR A 446 41.50 -7.62 -51.73
CA THR A 446 40.48 -6.55 -51.87
C THR A 446 39.22 -6.73 -52.76
N ASP A 447 38.05 -6.43 -52.19
CA ASP A 447 37.22 -5.22 -52.44
C ASP A 447 35.70 -5.45 -52.57
N GLY A 448 34.95 -4.52 -51.96
CA GLY A 448 33.70 -3.87 -52.39
C GLY A 448 32.48 -4.63 -52.95
N GLY A 449 31.29 -4.23 -52.48
CA GLY A 449 30.09 -4.23 -53.35
C GLY A 449 28.73 -4.37 -52.66
N ALA A 450 28.00 -3.25 -52.58
CA ALA A 450 26.60 -3.15 -52.16
C ALA A 450 25.59 -3.51 -53.28
N ALA A 451 24.33 -3.80 -52.90
CA ALA A 451 23.04 -3.59 -53.62
C ALA A 451 22.06 -4.75 -53.32
N ARG A 452 20.95 -4.55 -52.61
CA ARG A 452 19.64 -3.95 -52.99
C ARG A 452 18.61 -4.94 -53.59
N HIS A 453 17.44 -4.95 -52.93
CA HIS A 453 16.07 -5.09 -53.43
C HIS A 453 15.49 -6.44 -53.89
N ARG A 454 14.24 -6.64 -53.42
CA ARG A 454 13.01 -7.07 -54.15
C ARG A 454 12.36 -8.33 -53.55
N GLU A 455 11.35 -8.17 -52.70
CA GLU A 455 9.89 -8.15 -53.01
C GLU A 455 9.33 -9.47 -53.56
N GLU A 456 8.43 -10.02 -52.72
CA GLU A 456 7.14 -10.65 -53.02
C GLU A 456 7.09 -11.95 -53.84
N ARG A 457 6.46 -12.97 -53.25
CA ARG A 457 5.35 -13.69 -53.88
C ARG A 457 4.53 -14.52 -52.87
N GLU A 458 3.24 -14.49 -53.14
CA GLU A 458 2.10 -15.00 -52.40
C GLU A 458 1.82 -16.49 -52.68
N ASP A 459 0.85 -17.00 -51.89
CA ASP A 459 -0.09 -18.08 -52.17
C ASP A 459 0.39 -19.55 -52.19
N GLU A 460 -0.18 -20.39 -51.32
CA GLU A 460 -1.33 -21.21 -51.70
C GLU A 460 -1.91 -22.03 -50.53
N VAL A 461 -3.24 -22.11 -50.53
CA VAL A 461 -4.14 -22.84 -49.60
C VAL A 461 -4.63 -24.12 -50.27
N ASN A 462 -4.60 -25.26 -49.55
CA ASN A 462 -5.72 -26.21 -49.30
C ASN A 462 -5.15 -27.57 -48.84
N GLY A 463 -5.55 -28.12 -47.69
CA GLY A 463 -6.70 -29.04 -47.53
C GLY A 463 -6.16 -30.49 -47.46
N ASP A 464 -6.54 -31.40 -46.57
CA ASP A 464 -7.71 -31.54 -45.72
C ASP A 464 -7.46 -32.73 -44.74
N ASN A 465 -8.34 -32.84 -43.73
CA ASN A 465 -8.74 -34.04 -42.98
C ASN A 465 -8.13 -34.47 -41.60
N LYS A 466 -9.05 -34.40 -40.61
CA LYS A 466 -9.40 -35.41 -39.58
C LYS A 466 -8.61 -35.51 -38.26
N GLY A 467 -8.99 -34.62 -37.33
CA GLY A 467 -9.85 -34.97 -36.17
C GLY A 467 -9.27 -35.81 -35.02
N LYS A 468 -9.12 -35.17 -33.84
CA LYS A 468 -9.65 -35.70 -32.57
C LYS A 468 -9.70 -34.58 -31.52
N ARG A 469 -10.84 -34.46 -30.85
CA ARG A 469 -11.13 -33.53 -29.75
C ARG A 469 -10.48 -34.07 -28.48
N ASP A 470 -9.79 -33.21 -27.74
CA ASP A 470 -9.70 -33.23 -26.28
C ASP A 470 -9.55 -31.78 -25.81
N ASP A 471 -10.42 -31.39 -24.87
CA ASP A 471 -10.53 -30.06 -24.26
C ASP A 471 -9.38 -29.81 -23.28
N GLU A 472 -8.46 -28.90 -23.62
CA GLU A 472 -7.64 -28.18 -22.66
C GLU A 472 -7.77 -26.69 -22.95
N ARG A 473 -8.58 -26.00 -22.12
CA ARG A 473 -8.75 -24.55 -22.15
C ARG A 473 -7.57 -23.92 -21.43
N SER A 474 -6.52 -23.62 -22.19
CA SER A 474 -5.33 -22.91 -21.72
C SER A 474 -5.60 -21.43 -21.49
N ASP A 475 -4.93 -20.93 -20.46
CA ASP A 475 -4.83 -19.54 -20.04
C ASP A 475 -4.38 -18.64 -21.22
N ARG A 476 -5.10 -17.55 -21.41
CA ARG A 476 -4.67 -16.41 -22.22
C ARG A 476 -4.86 -15.17 -21.37
N GLU A 477 -3.83 -14.83 -20.61
CA GLU A 477 -3.62 -13.49 -20.07
C GLU A 477 -2.21 -13.06 -20.47
N ASP A 478 -2.09 -11.78 -20.84
CA ASP A 478 -0.88 -10.97 -20.98
C ASP A 478 -0.13 -10.97 -22.33
N GLU A 479 -0.68 -10.22 -23.29
CA GLU A 479 0.10 -9.50 -24.31
C GLU A 479 -0.05 -7.99 -24.08
N ASP A 480 0.68 -7.42 -23.11
CA ASP A 480 1.00 -5.97 -23.11
C ASP A 480 2.25 -5.64 -22.26
N ASP A 481 3.34 -6.39 -22.45
CA ASP A 481 4.63 -6.03 -21.86
C ASP A 481 5.74 -6.31 -22.87
N SER A 482 5.86 -5.42 -23.86
CA SER A 482 6.81 -5.56 -24.97
C SER A 482 7.80 -4.40 -25.05
N LEU A 483 8.46 -4.05 -23.94
CA LEU A 483 9.70 -3.23 -23.98
C LEU A 483 10.72 -3.49 -22.83
N ALA A 484 10.52 -4.46 -21.94
CA ALA A 484 11.56 -4.89 -20.99
C ALA A 484 12.35 -6.06 -21.59
N GLY A 485 13.69 -6.02 -21.53
CA GLY A 485 14.52 -7.14 -21.97
C GLY A 485 14.24 -8.38 -21.12
N ASP A 486 14.29 -9.56 -21.74
CA ASP A 486 14.02 -10.87 -21.13
C ASP A 486 14.87 -11.19 -19.87
N GLU A 487 15.93 -10.40 -19.58
CA GLU A 487 16.86 -10.64 -18.46
C GLU A 487 16.41 -10.07 -17.10
N ASP A 488 15.37 -9.23 -17.02
CA ASP A 488 14.94 -8.56 -15.78
C ASP A 488 13.69 -9.17 -15.11
N ARG A 489 13.20 -10.32 -15.59
CA ARG A 489 12.00 -10.95 -15.03
C ARG A 489 12.33 -11.72 -13.74
N TRP A 490 11.76 -11.30 -12.61
CA TRP A 490 11.92 -11.98 -11.32
C TRP A 490 11.49 -13.46 -11.38
N GLU A 491 12.40 -14.36 -11.00
CA GLU A 491 12.10 -15.77 -10.76
C GLU A 491 12.65 -16.23 -9.39
N PRO A 492 11.84 -16.94 -8.58
CA PRO A 492 12.26 -17.40 -7.26
C PRO A 492 13.25 -18.57 -7.34
N THR A 493 14.42 -18.43 -6.71
CA THR A 493 15.51 -19.45 -6.70
C THR A 493 15.58 -20.22 -5.38
N GLU A 494 16.22 -21.40 -5.38
CA GLU A 494 16.47 -22.17 -4.13
C GLU A 494 17.35 -21.39 -3.16
N GLU A 495 18.35 -20.67 -3.66
CA GLU A 495 19.20 -19.79 -2.87
C GLU A 495 18.40 -18.69 -2.17
N TRP A 496 17.53 -17.98 -2.92
CA TRP A 496 16.65 -16.96 -2.34
C TRP A 496 15.74 -17.54 -1.26
N LEU A 497 15.14 -18.72 -1.46
CA LEU A 497 14.30 -19.34 -0.44
C LEU A 497 15.11 -19.68 0.82
N ASP A 498 16.29 -20.25 0.65
CA ASP A 498 17.15 -20.67 1.75
C ASP A 498 17.71 -19.47 2.54
N GLU A 499 17.88 -18.30 1.92
CA GLU A 499 18.37 -17.08 2.58
C GLU A 499 17.50 -16.61 3.76
N TRP A 500 16.18 -16.76 3.65
CA TRP A 500 15.23 -16.23 4.64
C TRP A 500 14.38 -17.30 5.32
N LYS A 501 14.12 -18.46 4.71
CA LYS A 501 13.23 -19.48 5.28
C LYS A 501 13.66 -19.91 6.68
N HIS A 502 14.94 -20.17 6.90
CA HIS A 502 15.47 -20.58 8.19
C HIS A 502 15.42 -19.49 9.28
N LYS A 503 15.18 -18.23 8.89
CA LYS A 503 15.08 -17.07 9.79
C LYS A 503 13.64 -16.78 10.22
N LEU A 504 12.65 -17.47 9.67
CA LEU A 504 11.24 -17.27 10.03
C LEU A 504 11.04 -17.50 11.53
N PRO A 505 10.39 -16.57 12.27
CA PRO A 505 10.21 -16.69 13.70
C PRO A 505 9.03 -17.63 14.05
N LEU A 506 9.10 -18.89 13.61
CA LEU A 506 8.03 -19.90 13.80
C LEU A 506 8.09 -20.60 15.16
N GLN A 507 9.20 -20.50 15.88
CA GLN A 507 9.48 -21.31 17.06
C GLN A 507 8.38 -21.21 18.14
N THR A 508 7.88 -20.01 18.44
CA THR A 508 6.84 -19.79 19.45
C THR A 508 5.54 -20.48 19.06
N ILE A 509 5.09 -20.32 17.81
CA ILE A 509 3.85 -20.89 17.29
C ILE A 509 3.94 -22.42 17.21
N LEU A 510 5.07 -22.94 16.73
CA LEU A 510 5.30 -24.39 16.65
C LEU A 510 5.38 -25.03 18.02
N ARG A 511 6.01 -24.37 19.01
CA ARG A 511 6.01 -24.84 20.41
C ARG A 511 4.60 -24.89 20.99
N LEU A 512 3.79 -23.88 20.70
CA LEU A 512 2.39 -23.87 21.09
C LEU A 512 1.64 -25.06 20.46
N ILE A 513 1.79 -25.30 19.16
CA ILE A 513 1.16 -26.44 18.48
C ILE A 513 1.66 -27.78 19.05
N GLN A 514 2.97 -27.95 19.25
CA GLN A 514 3.55 -29.23 19.68
C GLN A 514 3.25 -29.57 21.15
N CYS A 515 3.22 -28.56 22.04
CA CYS A 515 3.07 -28.79 23.47
C CYS A 515 1.62 -28.65 23.95
N LEU A 516 0.86 -27.70 23.40
CA LEU A 516 -0.49 -27.38 23.88
C LEU A 516 -1.56 -28.20 23.16
N LEU A 517 -1.39 -28.49 21.86
CA LEU A 517 -2.39 -29.25 21.11
C LEU A 517 -2.65 -30.65 21.69
N PRO A 518 -1.63 -31.47 22.04
CA PRO A 518 -1.90 -32.78 22.61
C PRO A 518 -2.64 -32.71 23.95
N GLN A 519 -2.36 -31.68 24.76
CA GLN A 519 -3.07 -31.45 26.04
C GLN A 519 -4.53 -31.09 25.81
N VAL A 520 -4.83 -30.26 24.80
CA VAL A 520 -6.21 -29.93 24.41
C VAL A 520 -6.92 -31.17 23.88
N GLU A 521 -6.29 -31.96 23.02
CA GLU A 521 -6.86 -33.20 22.47
C GLU A 521 -7.14 -34.24 23.58
N GLU A 522 -6.23 -34.39 24.55
CA GLU A 522 -6.40 -35.25 25.72
C GLU A 522 -7.55 -34.76 26.62
N GLU A 523 -7.64 -33.46 26.88
CA GLU A 523 -8.71 -32.89 27.72
C GLU A 523 -10.09 -33.02 27.06
N CYS A 524 -10.17 -32.82 25.74
CA CYS A 524 -11.37 -33.05 24.94
C CYS A 524 -11.80 -34.53 25.01
N ALA A 525 -10.85 -35.47 24.89
CA ALA A 525 -11.11 -36.90 25.00
C ALA A 525 -11.56 -37.30 26.42
N ARG A 526 -10.94 -36.71 27.46
CA ARG A 526 -11.22 -37.04 28.86
C ARG A 526 -12.58 -36.54 29.34
N ARG A 527 -13.01 -35.36 28.88
CA ARG A 527 -14.28 -34.75 29.30
C ARG A 527 -15.43 -34.95 28.31
N GLU A 528 -15.18 -35.61 27.17
CA GLU A 528 -16.10 -35.67 26.02
C GLU A 528 -16.57 -34.28 25.55
N VAL A 529 -15.71 -33.29 25.77
CA VAL A 529 -15.99 -31.89 25.48
C VAL A 529 -15.57 -31.61 24.04
N THR A 530 -16.49 -31.06 23.26
CA THR A 530 -16.23 -30.59 21.89
C THR A 530 -16.59 -29.12 21.69
N ASP A 531 -17.17 -28.48 22.71
CA ASP A 531 -17.61 -27.10 22.60
C ASP A 531 -16.44 -26.12 22.68
N GLN A 532 -16.53 -25.04 21.90
CA GLN A 532 -15.51 -24.02 21.82
C GLN A 532 -15.30 -23.33 23.17
N GLN A 533 -16.36 -23.07 23.94
CA GLN A 533 -16.26 -22.34 25.21
C GLN A 533 -15.48 -23.10 26.26
N ASP A 534 -15.67 -24.41 26.34
CA ASP A 534 -14.94 -25.26 27.29
C ASP A 534 -13.45 -25.35 26.97
N ILE A 535 -13.10 -25.40 25.67
CA ILE A 535 -11.69 -25.38 25.23
C ILE A 535 -11.06 -24.04 25.60
N LEU A 536 -11.76 -22.92 25.38
CA LEU A 536 -11.28 -21.60 25.78
C LEU A 536 -11.09 -21.50 27.29
N ALA A 537 -12.04 -22.02 28.09
CA ALA A 537 -11.93 -22.04 29.55
C ALA A 537 -10.77 -22.91 30.06
N PHE A 538 -10.38 -23.94 29.31
CA PHE A 538 -9.17 -24.71 29.57
C PHE A 538 -7.90 -23.91 29.24
N LEU A 539 -7.87 -23.25 28.08
CA LEU A 539 -6.74 -22.42 27.65
C LEU A 539 -6.48 -21.26 28.62
N GLU A 540 -7.52 -20.59 29.12
CA GLU A 540 -7.40 -19.52 30.11
C GLU A 540 -6.76 -19.98 31.43
N LYS A 541 -6.95 -21.25 31.81
CA LYS A 541 -6.36 -21.84 33.02
C LYS A 541 -4.95 -22.38 32.80
N THR A 542 -4.54 -22.51 31.55
CA THR A 542 -3.25 -23.12 31.20
C THR A 542 -2.14 -22.08 31.33
N THR A 543 -1.10 -22.43 32.09
CA THR A 543 0.09 -21.58 32.21
C THR A 543 1.09 -21.87 31.11
N MET A 544 1.61 -20.82 30.49
CA MET A 544 2.66 -20.91 29.45
C MET A 544 4.07 -20.68 30.00
N VAL A 545 4.20 -20.47 31.31
CA VAL A 545 5.48 -20.24 31.98
C VAL A 545 6.39 -21.47 31.81
N GLY A 546 7.58 -21.25 31.25
CA GLY A 546 8.56 -22.31 31.00
C GLY A 546 8.33 -23.15 29.75
N LEU A 547 7.22 -22.95 29.02
CA LEU A 547 6.91 -23.66 27.78
C LEU A 547 7.28 -22.84 26.53
N LEU A 548 7.05 -21.52 26.58
CA LEU A 548 7.38 -20.61 25.48
C LEU A 548 8.84 -20.15 25.53
N PRO A 549 9.47 -19.84 24.38
CA PRO A 549 10.78 -19.21 24.36
C PRO A 549 10.73 -17.83 25.02
N VAL A 550 11.90 -17.33 25.45
CA VAL A 550 12.04 -16.00 26.03
C VAL A 550 11.48 -14.95 25.05
N PRO A 551 10.60 -14.04 25.50
CA PRO A 551 10.08 -12.97 24.64
C PRO A 551 11.20 -12.14 24.04
N HIS A 552 11.16 -11.91 22.73
CA HIS A 552 12.07 -10.96 22.08
C HIS A 552 11.68 -9.54 22.50
N PRO A 553 12.60 -8.56 22.58
CA PRO A 553 12.23 -7.17 22.88
C PRO A 553 11.13 -6.64 21.95
N ILE A 554 10.22 -5.83 22.48
CA ILE A 554 9.19 -5.17 21.66
C ILE A 554 9.89 -4.21 20.69
N ILE A 555 9.77 -4.49 19.39
CA ILE A 555 10.32 -3.66 18.33
C ILE A 555 9.23 -2.72 17.81
N ILE A 556 9.44 -1.42 18.02
CA ILE A 556 8.58 -0.37 17.46
C ILE A 556 9.24 0.15 16.18
N ARG A 557 8.50 0.06 15.07
CA ARG A 557 8.93 0.50 13.75
C ARG A 557 8.36 1.88 13.47
N ASN A 558 9.24 2.87 13.43
CA ASN A 558 8.89 4.26 13.15
C ASN A 558 8.93 4.53 11.64
N TYR A 559 8.06 5.44 11.17
CA TYR A 559 8.19 5.98 9.82
C TYR A 559 9.60 6.55 9.60
N GLN A 560 10.26 6.10 8.54
CA GLN A 560 11.56 6.60 8.12
C GLN A 560 11.38 7.49 6.88
N PRO A 561 11.63 8.80 6.98
CA PRO A 561 11.63 9.68 5.83
C PRO A 561 12.68 9.22 4.81
N ASN A 562 12.28 9.11 3.55
CA ASN A 562 13.18 8.80 2.45
C ASN A 562 12.86 9.66 1.22
N ALA A 563 13.79 9.73 0.28
CA ALA A 563 13.67 10.55 -0.93
C ALA A 563 12.39 10.25 -1.73
N TYR A 564 12.05 8.98 -1.90
CA TYR A 564 10.90 8.52 -2.67
C TYR A 564 9.57 8.93 -2.03
N THR A 565 9.40 8.69 -0.72
CA THR A 565 8.20 9.09 0.02
C THR A 565 8.08 10.61 0.08
N ALA A 566 9.18 11.34 0.25
CA ALA A 566 9.17 12.80 0.22
C ALA A 566 8.71 13.34 -1.15
N LEU A 567 9.22 12.76 -2.25
CA LEU A 567 8.79 13.11 -3.60
C LEU A 567 7.32 12.76 -3.83
N TRP A 568 6.87 11.59 -3.35
CA TRP A 568 5.48 11.17 -3.44
C TRP A 568 4.55 12.14 -2.69
N PHE A 569 4.87 12.50 -1.45
CA PHE A 569 4.11 13.47 -0.66
C PHE A 569 4.03 14.83 -1.37
N THR A 570 5.17 15.33 -1.88
CA THR A 570 5.25 16.59 -2.62
C THR A 570 4.37 16.53 -3.87
N SER A 571 4.53 15.48 -4.68
CA SER A 571 3.78 15.28 -5.92
C SER A 571 2.27 15.16 -5.67
N PHE A 572 1.89 14.39 -4.65
CA PHE A 572 0.50 14.23 -4.24
C PHE A 572 -0.10 15.56 -3.77
N MET A 573 0.61 16.30 -2.90
CA MET A 573 0.16 17.59 -2.41
C MET A 573 -0.06 18.58 -3.55
N TRP A 574 0.95 18.78 -4.41
CA TRP A 574 0.83 19.71 -5.55
C TRP A 574 -0.22 19.24 -6.57
N GLY A 575 -0.39 17.92 -6.76
CA GLY A 575 -1.46 17.36 -7.58
C GLY A 575 -2.85 17.67 -7.03
N VAL A 576 -3.07 17.48 -5.73
CA VAL A 576 -4.32 17.82 -5.03
C VAL A 576 -4.62 19.32 -5.14
N LEU A 577 -3.61 20.17 -4.91
CA LEU A 577 -3.75 21.62 -5.00
C LEU A 577 -4.11 22.07 -6.42
N LEU A 578 -3.44 21.52 -7.43
CA LEU A 578 -3.72 21.81 -8.83
C LEU A 578 -5.17 21.46 -9.16
N VAL A 579 -5.62 20.23 -8.88
CA VAL A 579 -6.99 19.76 -9.18
C VAL A 579 -8.07 20.54 -8.42
N SER A 580 -7.73 21.04 -7.23
CA SER A 580 -8.62 21.87 -6.41
C SER A 580 -8.79 23.30 -6.93
N SER A 581 -7.95 23.75 -7.87
CA SER A 581 -7.96 25.13 -8.37
C SER A 581 -9.23 25.47 -9.17
N ALA A 582 -9.87 26.58 -8.82
CA ALA A 582 -11.00 27.14 -9.56
C ALA A 582 -10.62 27.59 -10.98
N ALA A 583 -9.34 27.90 -11.23
CA ALA A 583 -8.84 28.27 -12.55
C ALA A 583 -9.02 27.13 -13.58
N LEU A 584 -9.12 25.88 -13.12
CA LEU A 584 -9.34 24.71 -13.96
C LEU A 584 -10.82 24.42 -14.25
N HIS A 585 -11.76 25.32 -13.90
CA HIS A 585 -13.19 25.06 -14.09
C HIS A 585 -13.60 24.87 -15.57
N ASN A 586 -12.93 25.58 -16.49
CA ASN A 586 -13.17 25.46 -17.94
C ASN A 586 -12.14 24.58 -18.66
N VAL A 587 -11.18 24.01 -17.93
CA VAL A 587 -10.19 23.12 -18.50
C VAL A 587 -10.75 21.71 -18.43
N ALA A 588 -10.88 21.04 -19.58
CA ALA A 588 -11.20 19.63 -19.62
C ALA A 588 -10.13 18.88 -18.82
N ARG A 589 -10.47 18.47 -17.59
CA ARG A 589 -9.55 17.84 -16.64
C ARG A 589 -8.97 16.54 -17.20
N SER A 590 -9.67 15.93 -18.15
CA SER A 590 -9.19 14.84 -19.01
C SER A 590 -7.90 15.10 -19.77
N ARG A 591 -7.62 16.37 -20.07
CA ARG A 591 -6.43 16.81 -20.79
C ARG A 591 -5.28 17.17 -19.85
N ILE A 592 -5.54 17.24 -18.54
CA ILE A 592 -4.51 17.51 -17.53
C ILE A 592 -3.82 16.19 -17.23
N ARG A 593 -2.68 15.97 -17.85
CA ARG A 593 -1.78 14.88 -17.46
C ARG A 593 -0.85 15.41 -16.38
N LEU A 594 -0.91 14.83 -15.18
CA LEU A 594 0.19 14.93 -14.23
C LEU A 594 1.36 14.22 -14.90
N ILE A 595 2.34 15.00 -15.36
CA ILE A 595 3.61 14.45 -15.84
C ILE A 595 4.34 13.98 -14.59
N VAL A 596 4.11 12.71 -14.24
CA VAL A 596 4.91 12.02 -13.23
C VAL A 596 6.28 11.85 -13.88
N MET A 597 7.26 12.62 -13.41
CA MET A 597 8.65 12.30 -13.70
C MET A 597 8.96 11.03 -12.92
N ASN A 598 8.84 9.88 -13.59
CA ASN A 598 9.41 8.66 -13.06
C ASN A 598 10.93 8.88 -12.94
N PRO A 599 11.54 8.56 -11.78
CA PRO A 599 12.97 8.64 -11.54
C PRO A 599 13.81 8.06 -12.66
#